data_AF-A0A969CVR3-F1
#
_entry.id   AF-A0A969CVR3-F1
#
_cell.length_a   1.000
_cell.length_b   1.000
_cell.length_c   1.000
_cell.angle_alpha   90.00
_cell.angle_beta   90.00
_cell.angle_gamma   90.00
#
_symmetry.space_group_name_H-M   'P 1'
#
loop_
_entity.id
_entity.type
_entity.pdbx_description
1 polymer ?
#
loop_
_entity_poly.entity_id
_entity_poly.type
_entity_poly.pdbx_seq_one_letter_code
_entity_poly.pdbx_strand_id
1 'polypeptide(L)'
;MATKQQLDGLNYKQAQRRNSEKFNLLSKTEQKQARQQGYKNLGWENIRKSWTILQKLISSSPVDFIGFAIKKAEARYEQAKQSGDLLEVLKAGKAVIKSLKLRYQ
;
A
#
# COMPACT_ATOMS: atom_id res chain seq x y z
N MET A 1 27.57 -19.50 22.91
CA MET A 1 26.10 -19.34 22.90
C MET A 1 25.65 -19.22 21.46
N ALA A 2 24.77 -20.11 20.97
CA ALA A 2 24.27 -20.03 19.60
C ALA A 2 23.36 -18.79 19.45
N THR A 3 23.75 -17.85 18.59
CA THR A 3 22.94 -16.68 18.24
C THR A 3 21.63 -17.18 17.63
N LYS A 4 20.51 -16.97 18.33
CA LYS A 4 19.18 -17.26 17.80
C LYS A 4 19.00 -16.44 16.52
N GLN A 5 18.90 -17.12 15.38
CA GLN A 5 18.66 -16.47 14.10
C GLN A 5 17.32 -15.72 14.18
N GLN A 6 17.35 -14.42 13.94
CA GLN A 6 16.20 -13.53 13.90
C GLN A 6 16.13 -12.81 12.54
N LEU A 7 14.95 -12.33 12.20
CA LEU A 7 14.69 -11.43 11.06
C LEU A 7 13.80 -10.30 11.56
N ASP A 8 14.31 -9.07 11.57
CA ASP A 8 13.59 -7.89 12.10
C ASP A 8 13.08 -8.09 13.55
N GLY A 9 13.87 -8.76 14.40
CA GLY A 9 13.47 -9.13 15.76
C GLY A 9 12.49 -10.30 15.86
N LEU A 10 12.04 -10.86 14.73
CA LEU A 10 11.13 -12.00 14.69
C LEU A 10 11.87 -13.34 14.74
N ASN A 11 11.30 -14.29 15.46
CA ASN A 11 11.71 -15.69 15.40
C ASN A 11 11.16 -16.38 14.13
N TYR A 12 11.57 -17.64 13.91
CA TYR A 12 11.22 -18.40 12.70
C TYR A 12 9.73 -18.45 12.43
N LYS A 13 8.92 -18.85 13.43
CA LYS A 13 7.48 -18.99 13.28
C LYS A 13 6.81 -17.65 13.00
N GLN A 14 7.26 -16.60 13.67
CA GLN A 14 6.74 -15.24 13.48
C GLN A 14 7.06 -14.70 12.08
N ALA A 15 8.31 -14.82 11.63
CA ALA A 15 8.72 -14.39 10.31
C ALA A 15 8.04 -15.19 9.19
N GLN A 16 7.90 -16.51 9.39
CA GLN A 16 7.16 -17.37 8.48
C GLN A 16 5.69 -16.93 8.38
N ARG A 17 5.02 -16.72 9.52
CA ARG A 17 3.64 -16.25 9.57
C ARG A 17 3.48 -14.91 8.83
N ARG A 18 4.34 -13.93 9.13
CA ARG A 18 4.34 -12.62 8.46
C ARG A 18 4.46 -12.75 6.94
N ASN A 19 5.40 -13.56 6.46
CA ASN A 19 5.59 -13.78 5.03
C ASN A 19 4.34 -14.39 4.38
N SER A 20 3.69 -15.37 5.03
CA SER A 20 2.44 -15.96 4.53
C SER A 20 1.32 -14.94 4.47
N GLU A 21 1.12 -14.15 5.52
CA GLU A 21 0.11 -13.09 5.56
C GLU A 21 0.33 -12.08 4.42
N LYS A 22 1.57 -11.63 4.24
CA LYS A 22 1.92 -10.67 3.18
C LYS A 22 1.82 -11.26 1.78
N PHE A 23 2.21 -12.51 1.58
CA PHE A 23 2.04 -13.22 0.31
C PHE A 23 0.56 -13.39 -0.07
N ASN A 24 -0.30 -13.69 0.91
CA ASN A 24 -1.73 -13.89 0.67
C ASN A 24 -2.49 -12.59 0.35
N LEU A 25 -1.94 -11.43 0.72
CA LEU A 25 -2.49 -10.12 0.35
C LEU A 25 -2.18 -9.72 -1.10
N LEU A 26 -1.18 -10.35 -1.73
CA LEU A 26 -0.84 -10.10 -3.13
C LEU A 26 -1.92 -10.66 -4.07
N SER A 27 -2.14 -10.00 -5.20
CA SER A 27 -2.97 -10.51 -6.29
C SER A 27 -2.43 -11.84 -6.85
N LYS A 28 -3.26 -12.60 -7.58
CA LYS A 28 -2.83 -13.88 -8.18
C LYS A 28 -1.64 -13.72 -9.14
N THR A 29 -1.57 -12.60 -9.85
CA THR A 29 -0.46 -12.27 -10.75
C THR A 29 0.83 -11.99 -9.98
N GLU A 30 0.76 -11.18 -8.92
CA GLU A 30 1.90 -10.87 -8.05
C GLU A 30 2.39 -12.12 -7.28
N GLN A 31 1.47 -12.99 -6.84
CA GLN A 31 1.82 -14.28 -6.24
C GLN A 31 2.59 -15.18 -7.22
N LYS A 32 2.18 -15.20 -8.50
CA LYS A 32 2.89 -15.95 -9.55
C LYS A 32 4.28 -15.34 -9.79
N GLN A 33 4.37 -14.02 -9.87
CA GLN A 33 5.65 -13.31 -10.02
C GLN A 33 6.59 -13.56 -8.84
N ALA A 34 6.10 -13.52 -7.60
CA ALA A 34 6.87 -13.84 -6.41
C ALA A 34 7.46 -15.26 -6.47
N ARG A 35 6.66 -16.24 -6.89
CA ARG A 35 7.11 -17.64 -7.08
C ARG A 35 8.17 -17.76 -8.18
N GLN A 36 8.01 -17.06 -9.30
CA GLN A 36 9.01 -17.00 -10.36
C GLN A 36 10.33 -16.38 -9.90
N GLN A 37 10.27 -15.42 -8.96
CA GLN A 37 11.45 -14.83 -8.33
C GLN A 37 12.07 -15.71 -7.22
N GLY A 38 11.52 -16.91 -6.97
CA GLY A 38 12.06 -17.87 -6.01
C GLY A 38 11.46 -17.78 -4.60
N TYR A 39 10.26 -17.22 -4.43
CA TYR A 39 9.57 -17.19 -3.14
C TYR A 39 9.38 -18.61 -2.57
N LYS A 40 9.91 -18.83 -1.35
CA LYS A 40 9.78 -20.07 -0.58
C LYS A 40 9.77 -19.79 0.92
N ASN A 41 8.65 -20.05 1.58
CA ASN A 41 8.47 -19.72 3.00
C ASN A 41 8.83 -20.86 3.96
N LEU A 42 9.96 -21.54 3.69
CA LEU A 42 10.44 -22.70 4.45
C LEU A 42 11.96 -22.67 4.59
N GLY A 43 12.45 -22.78 5.82
CA GLY A 43 13.89 -22.69 6.12
C GLY A 43 14.36 -21.24 6.21
N TRP A 44 15.32 -20.99 7.11
CA TRP A 44 15.62 -19.62 7.54
C TRP A 44 16.15 -18.72 6.40
N GLU A 45 17.03 -19.27 5.58
CA GLU A 45 17.59 -18.58 4.42
C GLU A 45 16.49 -18.16 3.42
N ASN A 46 15.55 -19.06 3.14
CA ASN A 46 14.48 -18.80 2.19
C ASN A 46 13.46 -17.80 2.75
N ILE A 47 13.19 -17.81 4.06
CA ILE A 47 12.30 -16.81 4.68
C ILE A 47 12.89 -15.40 4.52
N ARG A 48 14.21 -15.24 4.70
CA ARG A 48 14.89 -13.95 4.49
C ARG A 48 14.82 -13.49 3.03
N LYS A 49 15.19 -14.38 2.09
CA LYS A 49 15.12 -14.08 0.64
C LYS A 49 13.68 -13.75 0.21
N SER A 50 12.71 -14.53 0.67
CA SER A 50 11.29 -14.34 0.41
C SER A 50 10.77 -13.02 0.96
N TRP A 51 11.27 -12.59 2.12
CA TRP A 51 10.89 -11.29 2.67
C TRP A 51 11.34 -10.14 1.76
N THR A 52 12.56 -10.19 1.23
CA THR A 52 13.05 -9.20 0.27
C THR A 52 12.23 -9.19 -1.02
N ILE A 53 11.82 -10.36 -1.53
CA ILE A 53 10.94 -10.47 -2.71
C ILE A 53 9.59 -9.79 -2.41
N LEU A 54 8.98 -10.11 -1.27
CA LEU A 54 7.70 -9.53 -0.87
C LEU A 54 7.79 -8.01 -0.71
N GLN A 55 8.86 -7.48 -0.11
CA GLN A 55 9.05 -6.03 0.03
C GLN A 55 9.04 -5.33 -1.34
N LYS A 56 9.74 -5.89 -2.34
CA LYS A 56 9.76 -5.31 -3.70
C LYS A 56 8.38 -5.26 -4.35
N LEU A 57 7.57 -6.30 -4.13
CA LEU A 57 6.21 -6.40 -4.70
C LEU A 57 5.18 -5.56 -3.93
N ILE A 58 5.35 -5.42 -2.61
CA ILE A 58 4.45 -4.61 -1.78
C ILE A 58 4.72 -3.12 -1.98
N SER A 59 5.99 -2.72 -2.07
CA SER A 59 6.39 -1.34 -2.32
C SER A 59 6.02 -0.85 -3.72
N SER A 60 5.62 -1.74 -4.63
CA SER A 60 5.13 -1.35 -5.96
C SER A 60 3.62 -1.09 -6.00
N SER A 61 2.89 -1.18 -4.88
CA SER A 61 1.51 -0.67 -4.86
C SER A 61 1.58 0.84 -5.11
N PRO A 62 1.04 1.34 -6.23
CA PRO A 62 1.11 2.77 -6.52
C PRO A 62 0.34 3.49 -5.43
N VAL A 63 1.02 4.38 -4.71
CA VAL A 63 0.34 5.28 -3.79
C VAL A 63 -0.63 6.10 -4.63
N ASP A 64 -1.93 5.95 -4.39
CA ASP A 64 -2.98 6.65 -5.13
C ASP A 64 -3.07 8.12 -4.67
N PHE A 65 -2.07 8.90 -5.05
CA PHE A 65 -2.00 10.34 -4.75
C PHE A 65 -3.18 11.10 -5.35
N ILE A 66 -3.66 10.64 -6.52
CA ILE A 66 -4.78 11.27 -7.23
C ILE A 66 -6.08 11.01 -6.47
N GLY A 67 -6.36 9.76 -6.10
CA GLY A 67 -7.53 9.42 -5.29
C GLY A 67 -7.52 10.07 -3.91
N PHE A 68 -6.36 10.19 -3.29
CA PHE A 68 -6.21 10.96 -2.04
C PHE A 68 -6.55 12.44 -2.24
N ALA A 69 -6.03 13.08 -3.30
CA ALA A 69 -6.31 14.48 -3.61
C ALA A 69 -7.79 14.74 -3.91
N ILE A 70 -8.47 13.80 -4.59
CA ILE A 70 -9.91 13.86 -4.87
C ILE A 70 -10.69 13.80 -3.55
N LYS A 71 -10.47 12.77 -2.71
CA LYS A 71 -11.18 12.63 -1.42
C LYS A 71 -11.00 13.85 -0.52
N LYS A 72 -9.79 14.41 -0.47
CA LYS A 72 -9.50 15.61 0.31
C LYS A 72 -10.25 16.84 -0.21
N ALA A 73 -10.37 16.97 -1.54
CA ALA A 73 -11.12 18.07 -2.15
C ALA A 73 -12.64 17.92 -1.91
N GLU A 74 -13.17 16.70 -2.02
CA GLU A 74 -14.59 16.39 -1.75
C GLU A 74 -14.95 16.69 -0.30
N ALA A 75 -14.12 16.26 0.66
CA ALA A 75 -14.35 16.55 2.08
C ALA A 75 -14.41 18.06 2.37
N ARG A 76 -13.53 18.85 1.74
CA ARG A 76 -13.57 20.32 1.84
C ARG A 76 -14.82 20.91 1.21
N TYR A 77 -15.29 20.35 0.10
CA TYR A 77 -16.52 20.80 -0.54
C TYR A 77 -17.75 20.54 0.34
N GLU A 78 -17.84 19.37 0.96
CA GLU A 78 -18.93 19.07 1.91
C GLU A 78 -18.88 19.98 3.15
N GLN A 79 -17.69 20.28 3.68
CA GLN A 79 -17.54 21.27 4.76
C GLN A 79 -17.98 22.67 4.32
N ALA A 80 -17.58 23.10 3.12
CA ALA A 80 -17.96 24.41 2.59
C ALA A 80 -19.47 24.55 2.40
N LYS A 81 -20.19 23.48 1.99
CA LYS A 81 -21.66 23.50 1.89
C LYS A 81 -22.34 23.83 3.22
N GLN A 82 -21.74 23.41 4.34
CA GLN A 82 -22.27 23.65 5.68
C GLN A 82 -21.99 25.08 6.18
N SER A 83 -21.02 25.79 5.57
CA SER A 83 -20.62 27.15 5.97
C SER A 83 -21.63 28.24 5.59
N GLY A 84 -22.47 28.00 4.58
CA GLY A 84 -23.37 29.01 4.01
C GLY A 84 -22.69 30.05 3.12
N ASP A 85 -21.35 30.02 2.96
CA ASP A 85 -20.60 30.93 2.07
C ASP A 85 -20.52 30.35 0.64
N LEU A 86 -21.30 30.94 -0.28
CA LEU A 86 -21.32 30.57 -1.69
C LEU A 86 -19.94 30.67 -2.35
N LEU A 87 -19.13 31.66 -1.98
CA LEU A 87 -17.81 31.88 -2.55
C LEU A 87 -16.83 30.78 -2.15
N GLU A 88 -16.91 30.30 -0.90
CA GLU A 88 -16.14 29.15 -0.43
C GLU A 88 -16.57 27.86 -1.10
N VAL A 89 -17.87 27.63 -1.25
CA VAL A 89 -18.42 26.46 -1.96
C VAL A 89 -17.92 26.40 -3.41
N LEU A 90 -17.95 27.52 -4.13
CA LEU A 90 -17.46 27.60 -5.51
C LEU A 90 -15.95 27.36 -5.61
N LYS A 91 -15.15 27.91 -4.68
CA LYS A 91 -13.70 27.66 -4.62
C LYS A 91 -13.39 26.19 -4.36
N ALA A 92 -14.10 25.56 -3.43
CA ALA A 92 -13.93 24.14 -3.13
C ALA A 92 -14.35 23.25 -4.30
N GLY A 93 -15.47 23.56 -4.98
CA GLY A 93 -15.92 22.85 -6.18
C GLY A 93 -14.92 22.93 -7.33
N LYS A 94 -14.32 24.10 -7.57
CA LYS A 94 -13.22 24.27 -8.55
C LYS A 94 -12.02 23.38 -8.23
N ALA A 95 -11.70 23.19 -6.96
CA ALA A 95 -10.62 22.31 -6.52
C ALA A 95 -10.92 20.83 -6.80
N VAL A 96 -12.17 20.38 -6.59
CA VAL A 96 -12.61 19.02 -6.93
C VAL A 96 -12.45 18.75 -8.43
N ILE A 97 -12.95 19.67 -9.27
CA ILE A 97 -12.83 19.56 -10.73
C ILE A 97 -11.37 19.49 -11.16
N LYS A 98 -10.49 20.30 -10.56
CA LYS A 98 -9.05 20.28 -10.85
C LYS A 98 -8.44 18.92 -10.49
N SER A 99 -8.76 18.37 -9.32
CA SER A 99 -8.27 17.05 -8.90
C SER A 99 -8.81 15.92 -9.79
N LEU A 100 -10.06 16.01 -10.25
CA LEU A 100 -10.63 15.05 -11.19
C LEU A 100 -9.96 15.11 -12.56
N LYS A 101 -9.61 16.31 -13.05
CA LYS A 101 -8.86 16.44 -14.31
C LYS A 101 -7.52 15.70 -14.28
N LEU A 102 -6.81 15.71 -13.15
CA LEU A 102 -5.56 14.96 -12.98
C LEU A 102 -5.72 13.44 -13.14
N ARG A 103 -6.95 12.91 -12.97
CA ARG A 103 -7.25 11.48 -13.13
C ARG A 103 -7.48 11.08 -14.60
N TYR A 104 -7.87 12.03 -15.45
CA TYR A 104 -8.33 11.78 -16.82
C TYR A 104 -7.49 12.51 -17.89
N GLN A 105 -6.36 13.12 -17.50
CA GLN A 105 -5.32 13.62 -18.41
C GLN A 105 -4.34 12.51 -18.75
#